data_AF-A0A1M4W8K1-F1
#
_entry.id   AF-A0A1M4W8K1-F1
#
_cell.length_a   1.000
_cell.length_b   1.000
_cell.length_c   1.000
_cell.angle_alpha   90.00
_cell.angle_beta   90.00
_cell.angle_gamma   90.00
#
_symmetry.space_group_name_H-M   'P 1'
#
loop_
_entity.id
_entity.type
_entity.pdbx_description
1 polymer ?
#
loop_
_entity_poly.entity_id
_entity_poly.type
_entity_poly.pdbx_seq_one_letter_code
_entity_poly.pdbx_strand_id
1 'polypeptide(L)' 'MTRLSAAHWEIVEKYYPHYYSSPTITWIDILTRVLDGEAISPDDEKFIQGWNVAKELYRLEREVWKVAVRCYFLNQQCLS' A
#
# COMPACT_ATOMS: atom_id res chain seq x y z
N MET A 1 12.96 -2.64 -9.49
CA MET A 1 11.54 -2.56 -9.08
C MET A 1 11.34 -1.16 -8.54
N THR A 2 10.40 -0.39 -9.09
CA THR A 2 10.24 1.03 -8.74
C THR A 2 8.98 1.19 -7.89
N ARG A 3 9.07 1.95 -6.79
CA ARG A 3 7.94 2.30 -5.93
C ARG A 3 6.91 3.14 -6.71
N LEU A 4 5.67 3.16 -6.24
CA LEU A 4 4.67 4.09 -6.76
C LEU A 4 5.11 5.56 -6.56
N SER A 5 4.85 6.39 -7.56
CA SER A 5 5.07 7.84 -7.47
C SER A 5 3.96 8.52 -6.66
N ALA A 6 4.17 9.75 -6.22
CA ALA A 6 3.15 10.54 -5.53
C ALA A 6 1.84 10.65 -6.35
N ALA A 7 1.94 10.88 -7.66
CA ALA A 7 0.77 10.93 -8.54
C ALA A 7 0.00 9.60 -8.63
N HIS A 8 0.69 8.45 -8.53
CA HIS A 8 0.02 7.16 -8.45
C HIS A 8 -0.71 7.00 -7.11
N TRP A 9 -0.12 7.49 -6.01
CA TRP A 9 -0.73 7.46 -4.69
C TRP A 9 -1.99 8.31 -4.59
N GLU A 10 -2.05 9.47 -5.25
CA GLU A 10 -3.28 10.29 -5.32
C GLU A 10 -4.46 9.50 -5.96
N ILE A 11 -4.17 8.69 -6.98
CA ILE A 11 -5.17 7.81 -7.61
C ILE A 11 -5.54 6.67 -6.65
N VAL A 12 -4.58 6.08 -5.95
CA VAL A 12 -4.85 5.02 -4.97
C VAL A 12 -5.73 5.54 -3.84
N GLU A 13 -5.39 6.67 -3.22
CA GLU A 13 -6.17 7.27 -2.15
C GLU A 13 -7.61 7.59 -2.58
N LYS A 14 -7.79 8.10 -3.80
CA LYS A 14 -9.11 8.50 -4.30
C LYS A 14 -10.00 7.34 -4.76
N TYR A 15 -9.41 6.26 -5.28
CA TYR A 15 -10.16 5.20 -5.99
C TYR A 15 -10.00 3.80 -5.40
N TYR A 16 -9.07 3.57 -4.49
CA TYR A 16 -8.94 2.28 -3.82
C TYR A 16 -10.05 2.12 -2.76
N PRO A 17 -10.81 1.01 -2.78
CA PRO A 17 -11.87 0.78 -1.81
C PRO A 17 -11.33 0.81 -0.38
N HIS A 18 -12.04 1.49 0.51
CA HIS A 18 -11.72 1.51 1.94
C HIS A 18 -10.28 1.94 2.25
N TYR A 19 -9.69 2.85 1.48
CA TYR A 19 -8.30 3.25 1.64
C TYR A 19 -7.88 3.46 3.11
N TYR A 20 -8.64 4.28 3.86
CA TYR A 20 -8.34 4.60 5.26
C TYR A 20 -8.65 3.48 6.27
N SER A 21 -9.33 2.40 5.86
CA SER A 21 -9.63 1.24 6.72
C SER A 21 -9.09 -0.07 6.14
N SER A 22 -8.22 -0.01 5.14
CA SER A 22 -7.66 -1.18 4.48
C SER A 22 -6.41 -1.67 5.22
N PRO A 23 -6.40 -2.91 5.72
CA PRO A 23 -5.21 -3.51 6.30
C PRO A 23 -4.03 -3.51 5.32
N THR A 24 -4.30 -3.61 4.01
CA THR A 24 -3.26 -3.57 2.98
C THR A 24 -2.55 -2.22 2.94
N ILE A 25 -3.28 -1.11 3.11
CA ILE A 25 -2.67 0.23 3.16
C ILE A 25 -1.83 0.38 4.44
N THR A 26 -2.33 -0.11 5.58
CA THR A 26 -1.54 -0.16 6.83
C THR A 26 -0.25 -0.96 6.67
N TRP A 27 -0.29 -2.11 6.00
CA TRP A 27 0.91 -2.89 5.74
C TRP A 27 1.89 -2.17 4.82
N ILE A 28 1.41 -1.47 3.79
CA ILE A 28 2.28 -0.67 2.92
C ILE A 28 2.96 0.45 3.71
N ASP A 29 2.25 1.11 4.63
CA ASP A 29 2.82 2.13 5.52
C ASP A 29 3.94 1.53 6.38
N ILE A 30 3.68 0.43 7.09
CA ILE A 30 4.68 -0.25 7.94
C ILE A 30 5.92 -0.61 7.13
N LEU A 31 5.76 -1.26 5.96
CA LEU A 31 6.90 -1.68 5.14
C LEU A 31 7.66 -0.48 4.55
N THR A 32 6.96 0.62 4.23
CA THR A 32 7.58 1.87 3.79
C THR A 32 8.48 2.43 4.86
N ARG A 33 7.97 2.56 6.08
CA ARG A 33 8.70 3.07 7.25
C ARG A 33 9.97 2.27 7.51
N VAL A 34 9.90 0.94 7.40
CA VAL A 34 11.07 0.07 7.55
C VAL A 34 12.14 0.34 6.48
N LEU A 35 11.76 0.53 5.21
CA LEU A 35 12.73 0.84 4.14
C LEU A 35 13.32 2.23 4.27
N ASP A 36 12.54 3.18 4.77
CA ASP A 36 12.96 4.56 4.97
C ASP A 36 13.77 4.74 6.29
N GLY A 37 13.93 3.66 7.07
CA GLY A 37 14.72 3.63 8.30
C GLY A 37 13.99 4.21 9.52
N GLU A 38 12.68 4.35 9.44
CA GLU A 38 11.82 4.84 10.51
C GLU A 38 11.49 3.73 11.51
N ALA A 39 11.32 4.12 12.78
CA ALA A 39 10.89 3.20 13.82
C ALA A 39 9.45 2.72 13.59
N ILE A 40 9.20 1.44 13.85
CA ILE A 40 7.87 0.82 13.87
C ILE A 40 7.60 0.21 15.26
N SER A 41 6.38 -0.27 15.51
CA SER A 41 6.06 -0.87 16.81
C SER A 41 6.71 -2.26 16.96
N PRO A 42 6.98 -2.74 18.20
CA PRO A 42 7.52 -4.09 18.40
C PRO A 42 6.62 -5.21 17.84
N ASP A 43 5.30 -4.99 17.83
CA ASP A 43 4.35 -5.94 17.25
C ASP A 43 4.48 -5.97 15.72
N ASP A 44 4.68 -4.82 15.08
CA ASP A 44 4.94 -4.73 13.63
C ASP A 44 6.28 -5.38 13.26
N GLU A 45 7.34 -5.16 14.06
CA GLU A 45 8.64 -5.79 13.86
C GLU A 45 8.54 -7.32 13.87
N LYS A 46 7.78 -7.85 14.84
CA LYS A 46 7.51 -9.28 14.94
C LYS A 46 6.64 -9.78 13.78
N PHE A 47 5.65 -9.00 13.36
CA PHE A 47 4.75 -9.35 12.27
C PHE A 47 5.49 -9.53 10.94
N ILE A 48 6.44 -8.63 10.64
CA ILE A 48 7.23 -8.66 9.40
C ILE A 48 8.54 -9.48 9.54
N GLN A 49 8.75 -10.14 10.67
CA GLN A 49 9.98 -10.87 10.93
C GLN A 49 10.24 -11.93 9.85
N GLY A 50 11.40 -11.86 9.21
CA GLY A 50 11.80 -12.79 8.13
C GLY A 50 11.22 -12.46 6.75
N TRP A 51 10.45 -11.38 6.61
CA TRP A 51 9.94 -10.94 5.30
C TRP A 51 11.05 -10.31 4.48
N ASN A 52 10.96 -10.47 3.14
CA ASN A 52 11.69 -9.61 2.23
C ASN A 52 10.86 -8.32 2.02
N VAL A 53 11.10 -7.33 2.89
CA VAL A 53 10.34 -6.08 2.96
C VAL A 53 10.19 -5.40 1.59
N ALA A 54 11.30 -5.27 0.85
CA ALA A 54 11.28 -4.61 -0.46
C ALA A 54 10.43 -5.36 -1.50
N LYS A 55 10.49 -6.69 -1.49
CA LYS A 55 9.69 -7.53 -2.40
C LYS A 55 8.21 -7.48 -2.05
N GLU A 56 7.87 -7.57 -0.76
CA GLU A 56 6.48 -7.54 -0.32
C GLU A 56 5.85 -6.16 -0.51
N LEU A 57 6.56 -5.08 -0.20
CA LEU A 57 6.10 -3.73 -0.48
C LEU A 57 5.77 -3.55 -1.96
N TYR A 58 6.68 -3.98 -2.85
CA TYR A 58 6.45 -3.90 -4.28
C TYR A 58 5.22 -4.71 -4.73
N ARG A 59 4.99 -5.89 -4.15
CA ARG A 59 3.80 -6.70 -4.46
C ARG A 59 2.52 -5.97 -4.04
N LEU A 60 2.46 -5.48 -2.81
CA LEU A 60 1.29 -4.79 -2.26
C LEU A 60 0.99 -3.50 -3.02
N GLU A 61 2.00 -2.67 -3.29
CA GLU A 61 1.87 -1.45 -4.10
C GLU A 61 1.26 -1.75 -5.49
N ARG A 62 1.70 -2.84 -6.14
CA ARG A 62 1.13 -3.25 -7.44
C ARG A 62 -0.31 -3.75 -7.35
N GLU A 63 -0.69 -4.39 -6.25
CA GLU A 63 -2.05 -4.86 -6.03
C GLU A 63 -3.01 -3.69 -5.82
N VAL A 64 -2.67 -2.74 -4.93
CA VAL A 64 -3.51 -1.57 -4.68
C VAL A 64 -3.62 -0.69 -5.92
N TRP A 65 -2.53 -0.51 -6.65
CA TRP A 65 -2.52 0.22 -7.92
C TRP A 65 -3.46 -0.40 -8.96
N LYS A 66 -3.40 -1.71 -9.16
CA LYS A 66 -4.28 -2.42 -10.11
C LYS A 66 -5.76 -2.25 -9.76
N VAL A 67 -6.10 -2.27 -8.47
CA VAL A 67 -7.49 -2.07 -8.04
C VAL A 67 -7.90 -0.62 -8.25
N ALA A 68 -7.12 0.35 -7.77
CA ALA A 68 -7.42 1.77 -7.91
C ALA A 68 -7.60 2.20 -9.37
N VAL A 69 -6.72 1.76 -10.27
CA VAL A 69 -6.81 2.06 -11.71
C VAL A 69 -8.05 1.45 -12.34
N ARG A 70 -8.45 0.23 -11.94
CA ARG A 70 -9.71 -0.36 -12.42
C ARG A 70 -10.90 0.47 -11.99
N CYS A 71 -10.96 0.90 -10.73
CA CYS A 71 -12.04 1.76 -10.22
C CYS A 71 -12.04 3.13 -10.94
N TYR A 72 -10.87 3.73 -11.16
CA TYR A 72 -10.69 4.96 -11.93
C TYR A 72 -11.27 4.86 -13.34
N PHE A 73 -10.91 3.82 -14.12
CA PHE A 73 -11.40 3.65 -15.49
C PHE A 73 -12.89 3.30 -15.58
N LEU A 74 -13.45 2.66 -14.56
CA LEU A 74 -14.87 2.32 -14.53
C LEU A 74 -15.77 3.50 -14.10
N ASN A 75 -15.20 4.69 -13.81
CA ASN A 75 -15.92 5.85 -13.25
C ASN A 75 -16.75 5.50 -11.99
N GLN A 76 -16.38 4.42 -11.31
CA GLN A 76 -16.97 4.04 -10.04
C GLN A 76 -15.92 4.37 -8.98
N GLN A 77 -16.30 5.20 -7.99
CA GLN A 77 -15.80 4.91 -6.65
C GLN A 77 -16.27 3.48 -6.41
N CYS A 78 -15.35 2.53 -6.25
CA CYS A 78 -15.70 1.20 -5.80
C CYS A 78 -16.24 1.40 -4.37
N LEU A 79 -17.52 1.73 -4.30
CA LEU A 79 -18.24 2.28 -3.17
C LEU A 79 -18.44 1.17 -2.16
N SER A 80 -17.78 1.34 -1.01
CA SER A 80 -18.14 0.87 0.34
C SER A 80 -18.31 -0.62 0.61
#